data_AF-A0A2D7GE65-F1
#
_entry.id   AF-A0A2D7GE65-F1
#
_cell.length_a   1.000
_cell.length_b   1.000
_cell.length_c   1.000
_cell.angle_alpha   90.00
_cell.angle_beta   90.00
_cell.angle_gamma   90.00
#
_symmetry.space_group_name_H-M   'P 1'
#
loop_
_entity.id
_entity.type
_entity.pdbx_description
1 polymer ?
#
loop_
_entity_poly.entity_id
_entity_poly.type
_entity_poly.pdbx_seq_one_letter_code
_entity_poly.pdbx_strand_id
1 'polypeptide(L)'
;MRKKNYDILDLYESYIVENYLIGKKNIRDIRNTIKKYGYDLFFKPIEKITEKNIKSCLESNDLIGKKKESKKLTVYLYILLNFAKKKSIIKNNPVSNILFKIKN
;
A
#
# COMPACT_ATOMS: atom_id res chain seq x y z
N MET A 1 -21.74 -15.70 3.22
CA MET A 1 -20.27 -15.63 3.36
C MET A 1 -19.90 -14.44 4.24
N ARG A 2 -19.17 -14.63 5.34
CA ARG A 2 -18.59 -13.50 6.10
C ARG A 2 -17.60 -12.78 5.18
N LYS A 3 -17.73 -11.46 5.00
CA LYS A 3 -16.70 -10.66 4.33
C LYS A 3 -15.43 -10.76 5.17
N LYS A 4 -14.38 -11.34 4.61
CA LYS A 4 -13.04 -11.30 5.22
C LYS A 4 -12.60 -9.83 5.18
N ASN A 5 -12.26 -9.25 6.33
CA ASN A 5 -11.70 -7.91 6.38
C ASN A 5 -10.24 -7.99 5.95
N TYR A 6 -9.98 -7.89 4.65
CA TYR A 6 -8.62 -7.84 4.12
C TYR A 6 -7.90 -6.62 4.70
N ASP A 7 -6.68 -6.83 5.20
CA ASP A 7 -5.73 -5.77 5.55
C ASP A 7 -4.56 -5.71 4.54
N ILE A 8 -3.58 -4.83 4.77
CA ILE A 8 -2.42 -4.70 3.86
C ILE A 8 -1.52 -5.94 3.90
N LEU A 9 -1.45 -6.65 5.03
CA LEU A 9 -0.65 -7.86 5.14
C LEU A 9 -1.29 -9.00 4.34
N ASP A 10 -2.60 -9.18 4.45
CA ASP A 10 -3.36 -10.15 3.64
C ASP A 10 -3.15 -9.91 2.14
N LEU A 11 -3.18 -8.64 1.71
CA LEU A 11 -2.90 -8.27 0.32
C LEU A 11 -1.46 -8.58 -0.07
N TYR A 12 -0.50 -8.28 0.80
CA TYR A 12 0.89 -8.56 0.56
C TYR A 12 1.13 -10.07 0.41
N GLU A 13 0.59 -10.90 1.29
CA GLU A 13 0.71 -12.35 1.22
C GLU A 13 0.07 -12.91 -0.07
N SER A 14 -1.14 -12.44 -0.40
CA SER A 14 -1.83 -12.82 -1.65
C SER A 14 -1.03 -12.38 -2.88
N TYR A 15 -0.47 -11.16 -2.85
CA TYR A 15 0.38 -10.64 -3.91
C TYR A 15 1.64 -11.48 -4.08
N ILE A 16 2.27 -11.94 -3.01
CA ILE A 16 3.44 -12.83 -3.10
C ILE A 16 3.07 -14.13 -3.74
N VAL A 17 2.02 -14.82 -3.26
CA VAL A 17 1.64 -16.13 -3.78
C VAL A 17 1.44 -16.07 -5.29
N GLU A 18 0.81 -15.00 -5.78
CA GLU A 18 0.55 -14.82 -7.21
C GLU A 18 1.75 -14.30 -8.03
N ASN A 19 2.75 -13.67 -7.39
CA ASN A 19 3.89 -13.05 -8.08
C ASN A 19 5.26 -13.65 -7.69
N TYR A 20 5.28 -14.77 -6.96
CA TYR A 20 6.50 -15.41 -6.43
C TYR A 20 7.50 -15.79 -7.54
N LEU A 21 7.01 -15.98 -8.76
CA LEU A 21 7.82 -16.27 -9.95
C LEU A 21 8.60 -15.05 -10.49
N ILE A 22 8.28 -13.82 -10.07
CA ILE A 22 8.82 -12.57 -10.65
C ILE A 22 10.04 -12.00 -9.86
N GLY A 23 10.54 -12.73 -8.86
CA GLY A 23 11.84 -12.45 -8.24
C GLY A 23 11.78 -11.94 -6.79
N LYS A 24 12.50 -12.66 -5.91
CA LYS A 24 12.43 -12.54 -4.44
C LYS A 24 12.87 -11.18 -3.87
N LYS A 25 13.67 -10.40 -4.60
CA LYS A 25 14.34 -9.20 -4.05
C LYS A 25 13.37 -8.03 -3.80
N ASN A 26 12.35 -7.87 -4.64
CA ASN A 26 11.39 -6.76 -4.53
C ASN A 26 10.29 -7.01 -3.48
N ILE A 27 9.91 -8.27 -3.26
CA ILE A 27 8.86 -8.66 -2.31
C ILE A 27 9.24 -8.33 -0.86
N ARG A 28 10.45 -8.74 -0.43
CA ARG A 28 10.90 -8.50 0.95
C ARG A 28 10.99 -7.01 1.26
N ASP A 29 11.38 -6.21 0.27
CA ASP A 29 11.52 -4.78 0.40
C ASP A 29 10.16 -4.06 0.55
N ILE A 30 9.12 -4.53 -0.15
CA ILE A 30 7.73 -4.09 0.02
C ILE A 30 7.29 -4.28 1.48
N ARG A 31 7.45 -5.49 2.02
CA ARG A 31 7.06 -5.80 3.41
C ARG A 31 7.76 -4.91 4.41
N ASN A 32 9.08 -4.78 4.28
CA ASN A 32 9.89 -4.04 5.25
C ASN A 32 9.56 -2.55 5.21
N THR A 33 9.38 -1.99 4.02
CA THR A 33 9.05 -0.57 3.84
C THR A 33 7.67 -0.27 4.42
N ILE A 34 6.65 -1.10 4.14
CA ILE A 34 5.30 -0.91 4.67
C ILE A 34 5.27 -1.15 6.18
N LYS A 35 5.94 -2.18 6.70
CA LYS A 35 6.00 -2.44 8.14
C LYS A 35 6.65 -1.27 8.90
N LYS A 36 7.68 -0.66 8.31
CA LYS A 36 8.44 0.43 8.94
C LYS A 36 7.73 1.78 8.87
N TYR A 37 7.06 2.09 7.76
CA TYR A 37 6.53 3.44 7.51
C TYR A 37 5.01 3.50 7.34
N GLY A 38 4.35 2.36 7.08
CA GLY A 38 2.92 2.23 6.85
C GLY A 38 2.15 1.57 8.00
N TYR A 39 2.71 1.56 9.21
CA TYR A 39 2.15 0.85 10.38
C TYR A 39 0.69 1.23 10.66
N ASP A 40 0.35 2.52 10.55
CA ASP A 40 -1.03 3.01 10.77
C ASP A 40 -2.06 2.49 9.75
N LEU A 41 -1.58 2.07 8.57
CA LEU A 41 -2.40 1.48 7.53
C LEU A 41 -2.51 -0.05 7.68
N PHE A 42 -1.61 -0.67 8.45
CA PHE A 42 -1.48 -2.12 8.54
C PHE A 42 -2.68 -2.79 9.20
N PHE A 43 -3.28 -2.14 10.20
CA PHE A 43 -4.41 -2.68 10.96
C PHE A 43 -5.76 -2.16 10.47
N LYS A 44 -5.77 -1.36 9.40
CA LYS A 44 -7.00 -0.84 8.82
C LYS A 44 -7.52 -1.79 7.74
N PRO A 45 -8.83 -2.10 7.73
CA PRO A 45 -9.43 -2.80 6.62
C PRO A 45 -9.18 -2.03 5.32
N ILE A 46 -8.75 -2.73 4.26
CA ILE A 46 -8.40 -2.14 2.97
C ILE A 46 -9.54 -1.27 2.41
N GLU A 47 -10.78 -1.74 2.56
CA GLU A 47 -11.98 -1.01 2.13
C GLU A 47 -12.16 0.35 2.82
N LYS A 48 -11.55 0.53 4.00
CA LYS A 48 -11.61 1.77 4.80
C LYS A 48 -10.38 2.66 4.63
N ILE A 49 -9.38 2.24 3.85
CA ILE A 49 -8.20 3.06 3.58
C ILE A 49 -8.57 4.17 2.60
N THR A 50 -8.37 5.41 3.02
CA THR A 50 -8.64 6.61 2.21
C THR A 50 -7.34 7.33 1.84
N GLU A 51 -7.43 8.23 0.86
CA GLU A 51 -6.32 9.11 0.48
C GLU A 51 -5.80 9.92 1.68
N LYS A 52 -6.70 10.38 2.57
CA LYS A 52 -6.34 11.10 3.80
C LYS A 52 -5.47 10.23 4.72
N ASN A 53 -5.77 8.94 4.85
CA ASN A 53 -4.97 8.04 5.68
C ASN A 53 -3.56 7.88 5.10
N ILE A 54 -3.44 7.79 3.78
CA ILE A 54 -2.13 7.66 3.12
C ILE A 54 -1.33 8.95 3.26
N LYS A 55 -1.95 10.13 3.07
CA LYS A 55 -1.27 11.43 3.30
C LYS A 55 -0.74 11.53 4.72
N SER A 56 -1.59 11.24 5.72
CA SER A 56 -1.18 11.23 7.13
C SER A 56 0.00 10.29 7.40
N CYS A 57 0.03 9.12 6.75
CA CYS A 57 1.13 8.18 6.84
C CYS A 57 2.42 8.73 6.19
N LEU A 58 2.32 9.37 5.02
CA LEU A 58 3.46 9.98 4.32
C LEU A 58 4.02 11.24 5.01
N GLU A 59 3.19 11.91 5.81
CA GLU A 59 3.54 13.09 6.63
C GLU A 59 4.00 12.72 8.04
N SER A 60 4.06 11.42 8.38
CA SER A 60 4.55 10.95 9.68
C SER A 60 5.99 11.37 9.94
N ASN A 61 6.32 11.59 11.21
CA ASN A 61 7.68 11.96 11.66
C ASN A 61 8.76 11.00 11.13
N ASP A 62 8.44 9.73 10.94
CA ASP A 62 9.35 8.72 10.41
C ASP A 62 9.74 8.94 8.94
N LEU A 63 8.93 9.69 8.18
CA LEU A 63 9.14 10.00 6.77
C LEU A 63 9.48 11.47 6.49
N ILE A 64 9.35 12.37 7.48
CA ILE A 64 9.80 13.77 7.36
C ILE A 64 11.28 13.80 6.97
N GLY A 65 11.61 14.54 5.89
CA GLY A 65 12.96 14.63 5.34
C GLY A 65 13.42 13.40 4.52
N LYS A 66 12.70 12.28 4.54
CA LYS A 66 13.09 11.03 3.84
C LYS A 66 12.36 10.87 2.51
N LYS A 67 12.59 11.81 1.58
CA LYS A 67 11.93 11.86 0.26
C LYS A 67 11.99 10.52 -0.52
N LYS A 68 13.13 9.83 -0.48
CA LYS A 68 13.31 8.53 -1.16
C LYS A 68 12.38 7.46 -0.60
N GLU A 69 12.27 7.36 0.72
CA GLU A 69 11.46 6.35 1.39
C GLU A 69 9.97 6.67 1.30
N SER A 70 9.59 7.94 1.36
CA SER A 70 8.22 8.39 1.11
C SER A 70 7.75 8.01 -0.31
N LYS A 71 8.59 8.28 -1.32
CA LYS A 71 8.31 7.86 -2.71
C LYS A 71 8.20 6.35 -2.83
N LYS A 72 9.12 5.62 -2.20
CA LYS A 72 9.15 4.15 -2.20
C LYS A 72 7.89 3.56 -1.57
N LEU A 73 7.49 4.04 -0.39
CA LEU A 73 6.26 3.64 0.27
C LEU A 73 5.04 3.91 -0.61
N THR A 74 4.97 5.09 -1.23
CA THR A 74 3.87 5.46 -2.13
C THR A 74 3.75 4.47 -3.30
N VAL A 75 4.87 4.12 -3.93
CA VAL A 75 4.88 3.12 -5.03
C VAL A 75 4.42 1.75 -4.54
N TYR A 76 4.85 1.31 -3.37
CA TYR A 76 4.47 -0.01 -2.84
C TYR A 76 3.01 -0.08 -2.40
N LEU A 77 2.50 0.97 -1.76
CA LEU A 77 1.07 1.09 -1.47
C LEU A 77 0.26 1.11 -2.77
N TYR A 78 0.73 1.81 -3.79
CA TYR A 78 0.09 1.80 -5.11
C TYR A 78 0.01 0.39 -5.69
N ILE A 79 1.09 -0.38 -5.66
CA ILE A 79 1.13 -1.77 -6.17
C ILE A 79 0.08 -2.63 -5.45
N LEU A 80 0.11 -2.65 -4.11
CA LEU A 80 -0.79 -3.50 -3.32
C LEU A 80 -2.26 -3.08 -3.46
N LEU A 81 -2.56 -1.79 -3.45
CA LEU A 81 -3.94 -1.30 -3.58
C LEU A 81 -4.46 -1.43 -5.01
N ASN A 82 -3.58 -1.38 -6.01
CA ASN A 82 -3.98 -1.71 -7.38
C ASN A 82 -4.24 -3.22 -7.54
N PHE A 83 -3.49 -4.06 -6.83
CA PHE A 83 -3.80 -5.49 -6.73
C PHE A 83 -5.16 -5.74 -6.06
N ALA A 84 -5.45 -5.05 -4.95
CA ALA A 84 -6.76 -5.10 -4.30
C ALA A 84 -7.90 -4.67 -5.24
N LYS A 85 -7.68 -3.63 -6.04
CA LYS A 85 -8.62 -3.18 -7.08
C LYS A 85 -8.85 -4.26 -8.13
N LYS A 86 -7.78 -4.89 -8.65
CA LYS A 86 -7.88 -6.00 -9.61
C LYS A 86 -8.65 -7.21 -9.06
N LYS A 87 -8.54 -7.46 -7.75
CA LYS A 87 -9.31 -8.50 -7.04
C LYS A 87 -10.72 -8.07 -6.64
N SER A 88 -11.15 -6.87 -7.05
CA SER A 88 -12.46 -6.29 -6.71
C SER A 88 -12.71 -6.14 -5.20
N ILE A 89 -11.66 -6.09 -4.38
CA ILE A 89 -11.74 -5.82 -2.95
C ILE A 89 -12.08 -4.34 -2.72
N ILE A 90 -11.53 -3.45 -3.56
CA ILE A 90 -11.85 -2.01 -3.56
C ILE A 90 -12.21 -1.54 -4.96
N LYS A 91 -13.06 -0.51 -5.05
CA LYS A 91 -13.43 0.10 -6.32
C LYS A 91 -12.30 0.98 -6.89
N ASN A 92 -11.69 1.79 -6.02
CA ASN A 92 -10.70 2.80 -6.39
C ASN A 92 -9.42 2.64 -5.57
N ASN A 93 -8.27 2.92 -6.17
CA ASN A 93 -6.99 2.94 -5.47
C ASN A 93 -6.75 4.34 -4.88
N PRO A 94 -6.78 4.50 -3.54
CA PRO A 94 -6.66 5.80 -2.89
C PRO A 94 -5.25 6.41 -2.98
N VAL A 95 -4.24 5.69 -3.46
CA VAL A 95 -2.87 6.20 -3.70
C VAL A 95 -2.74 6.85 -5.08
N SER A 96 -3.61 6.52 -6.04
CA SER A 96 -3.44 6.93 -7.44
C SER A 96 -3.28 8.44 -7.59
N ASN A 97 -4.10 9.24 -6.90
CA ASN A 97 -4.05 10.70 -6.96
C ASN A 97 -2.75 11.28 -6.36
N ILE A 98 -2.18 10.61 -5.37
CA ILE A 98 -0.93 11.01 -4.71
C ILE A 98 0.25 10.75 -5.64
N LEU A 99 0.26 9.58 -6.30
CA LEU A 99 1.35 9.17 -7.19
C LEU A 99 1.34 9.92 -8.52
N PHE A 100 0.16 10.14 -9.10
CA PHE A 100 0.00 10.68 -10.45
C PHE A 100 -0.46 12.12 -10.50
N LYS A 101 -0.51 12.80 -9.34
CA LYS A 101 -0.94 14.20 -9.14
C LYS A 101 -1.15 14.90 -10.47
N ILE A 102 -2.39 14.88 -10.97
CA ILE A 102 -2.73 15.55 -12.22
C ILE A 102 -2.26 16.98 -12.03
N LYS A 103 -1.26 17.38 -12.84
CA LYS A 103 -0.91 18.79 -13.01
C LYS A 103 -2.16 19.43 -13.60
N ASN A 104 -3.01 19.99 -12.75
CA ASN A 104 -3.79 21.14 -13.17
C ASN A 104 -2.88 22.36 -13.09
#